data_AF-A0A820Q1C2-F1
#
_entry.id   AF-A0A820Q1C2-F1
#
_cell.length_a   1.000
_cell.length_b   1.000
_cell.length_c   1.000
_cell.angle_alpha   90.00
_cell.angle_beta   90.00
_cell.angle_gamma   90.00
#
_symmetry.space_group_name_H-M   'P 1'
#
loop_
_entity.id
_entity.type
_entity.pdbx_description
1 polymer ?
#
loop_
_entity_poly.entity_id
_entity_poly.type
_entity_poly.pdbx_seq_one_letter_code
_entity_poly.pdbx_strand_id
1 'polypeptide(L)'
;ISAPSDVELSCGIEFNGITNENCALAQFDHDKQQWQLLFAPQCTGLHQLMIYGRRHSDSRKAFEAIAEFSLIVTKIRKPIIFPITYQKFATTKCRIYEPLKGTLKKGAIIPFHCVVPGATEVGLQVDSKWVGVKGYEDPILKTDLTVGSKDVTVYARYGQNTDYDGLIRYSVK
;
A
#
# COMPACT_ATOMS: atom_id res chain seq x y z
N ILE A 1 20.96 -7.52 -8.53
CA ILE A 1 19.82 -7.47 -9.48
C ILE A 1 18.85 -6.43 -8.94
N SER A 2 18.55 -5.38 -9.71
CA SER A 2 17.62 -4.30 -9.35
C SER A 2 16.43 -4.27 -10.32
N ALA A 3 15.29 -3.81 -9.84
CA ALA A 3 14.13 -3.56 -10.69
C ALA A 3 14.39 -2.38 -11.64
N PRO A 4 13.84 -2.40 -12.86
CA PRO A 4 13.89 -1.26 -13.77
C PRO A 4 13.28 -0.01 -13.15
N SER A 5 13.83 1.16 -13.47
CA SER A 5 13.37 2.44 -12.91
C SER A 5 12.01 2.89 -13.45
N ASP A 6 11.64 2.40 -14.64
CA ASP A 6 10.49 2.81 -15.44
C ASP A 6 9.30 1.85 -15.38
N VAL A 7 9.28 0.93 -14.40
CA VAL A 7 8.24 -0.08 -14.24
C VAL A 7 7.45 0.12 -12.94
N GLU A 8 6.14 0.02 -13.06
CA GLU A 8 5.20 -0.08 -11.95
C GLU A 8 4.61 -1.48 -11.90
N LEU A 9 4.53 -2.05 -10.69
CA LEU A 9 3.86 -3.33 -10.47
C LEU A 9 2.64 -3.16 -9.57
N SER A 10 1.64 -4.00 -9.82
CA SER A 10 0.52 -4.25 -8.93
C SER A 10 0.29 -5.75 -8.82
N CYS A 11 -0.50 -6.19 -7.85
CA CYS A 11 -0.78 -7.60 -7.66
C CYS A 11 -2.18 -7.84 -7.11
N GLY A 12 -2.74 -9.01 -7.39
CA GLY A 12 -4.04 -9.46 -6.94
C GLY A 12 -4.03 -10.92 -6.50
N ILE A 13 -5.01 -11.31 -5.69
CA ILE A 13 -5.23 -12.70 -5.29
C ILE A 13 -6.69 -13.07 -5.54
N GLU A 14 -6.88 -14.21 -6.21
CA GLU A 14 -8.19 -14.74 -6.57
C GLU A 14 -8.44 -16.10 -5.94
N PHE A 15 -9.68 -16.32 -5.51
CA PHE A 15 -10.16 -17.62 -5.04
C PHE A 15 -11.49 -17.92 -5.74
N ASN A 16 -11.59 -19.08 -6.42
CA ASN A 16 -12.76 -19.45 -7.21
C ASN A 16 -13.21 -18.37 -8.22
N GLY A 17 -12.24 -17.69 -8.86
CA GLY A 17 -12.51 -16.62 -9.84
C GLY A 17 -12.98 -15.30 -9.24
N ILE A 18 -12.94 -15.15 -7.91
CA ILE A 18 -13.29 -13.91 -7.21
C ILE A 18 -12.02 -13.26 -6.70
N THR A 19 -11.75 -12.03 -7.16
CA THR A 19 -10.68 -11.20 -6.64
C THR A 19 -11.03 -10.70 -5.23
N ASN A 20 -10.17 -10.98 -4.26
CA ASN A 20 -10.34 -10.48 -2.91
C ASN A 20 -9.65 -9.12 -2.76
N GLU A 21 -10.43 -8.06 -2.55
CA GLU A 21 -9.89 -6.73 -2.28
C GLU A 21 -8.99 -6.73 -1.03
N ASN A 22 -7.95 -5.90 -1.05
CA ASN A 22 -7.03 -5.69 0.08
C ASN A 22 -6.29 -6.96 0.56
N CYS A 23 -6.28 -8.02 -0.24
CA CYS A 23 -5.56 -9.25 0.07
C CYS A 23 -4.22 -9.36 -0.68
N ALA A 24 -3.85 -8.32 -1.43
CA ALA A 24 -2.54 -8.18 -2.06
C ALA A 24 -2.02 -6.75 -1.91
N LEU A 25 -0.71 -6.57 -1.83
CA LEU A 25 -0.03 -5.28 -1.71
C LEU A 25 1.28 -5.30 -2.51
N ALA A 26 1.43 -4.38 -3.45
CA ALA A 26 2.67 -4.12 -4.16
C ALA A 26 3.33 -2.85 -3.61
N GLN A 27 4.59 -2.93 -3.21
CA GLN A 27 5.36 -1.79 -2.71
C GLN A 27 6.83 -1.89 -3.12
N PHE A 28 7.56 -0.78 -3.12
CA PHE A 28 8.96 -0.77 -3.55
C PHE A 28 9.89 -0.83 -2.34
N ASP A 29 10.77 -1.84 -2.30
CA ASP A 29 11.83 -1.96 -1.32
C ASP A 29 13.05 -1.17 -1.81
N HIS A 30 13.24 0.03 -1.25
CA HIS A 30 14.36 0.92 -1.60
C HIS A 30 15.73 0.38 -1.16
N ASP A 31 15.78 -0.46 -0.13
CA ASP A 31 17.05 -1.05 0.33
C ASP A 31 17.54 -2.10 -0.68
N LYS A 32 16.60 -2.90 -1.21
CA LYS A 32 16.89 -3.96 -2.20
C LYS A 32 16.78 -3.49 -3.64
N GLN A 33 16.23 -2.30 -3.88
CA GLN A 33 15.88 -1.80 -5.20
C GLN A 33 14.97 -2.77 -5.97
N GLN A 34 13.96 -3.33 -5.30
CA GLN A 34 13.09 -4.37 -5.84
C GLN A 34 11.63 -4.14 -5.45
N TRP A 35 10.71 -4.61 -6.28
CA TRP A 35 9.30 -4.67 -5.90
C TRP A 35 9.05 -5.82 -4.93
N GLN A 36 8.37 -5.51 -3.83
CA GLN A 36 7.87 -6.48 -2.87
C GLN A 36 6.36 -6.66 -3.10
N LEU A 37 5.97 -7.89 -3.42
CA LEU A 37 4.58 -8.28 -3.62
C LEU A 37 4.16 -9.17 -2.46
N LEU A 38 3.14 -8.74 -1.75
CA LEU A 38 2.62 -9.40 -0.56
C LEU A 38 1.22 -9.92 -0.84
N PHE A 39 0.94 -11.14 -0.40
CA PHE A 39 -0.36 -11.79 -0.58
C PHE A 39 -0.84 -12.33 0.77
N ALA A 40 -2.11 -12.10 1.07
CA ALA A 40 -2.77 -12.48 2.32
C ALA A 40 -4.04 -13.28 2.02
N PRO A 41 -3.94 -14.61 1.80
CA PRO A 41 -5.10 -15.47 1.60
C PRO A 41 -6.05 -15.44 2.81
N GLN A 42 -7.37 -15.37 2.55
CA GLN A 42 -8.42 -15.33 3.58
C GLN A 42 -9.06 -16.69 3.88
N CYS A 43 -8.89 -17.67 2.98
CA CYS A 43 -9.42 -19.03 3.12
C CYS A 43 -8.40 -20.09 2.66
N THR A 44 -8.59 -21.33 3.08
CA THR A 44 -7.83 -22.47 2.56
C THR A 44 -8.31 -22.88 1.18
N GLY A 45 -7.43 -23.48 0.38
CA GLY A 45 -7.70 -23.95 -0.98
C GLY A 45 -6.71 -23.41 -1.99
N LEU A 46 -7.03 -23.59 -3.28
CA LEU A 46 -6.22 -23.09 -4.39
C LEU A 46 -6.55 -21.62 -4.67
N HIS A 47 -5.52 -20.77 -4.60
CA HIS A 47 -5.58 -19.36 -4.97
C HIS A 47 -4.75 -19.12 -6.23
N GLN A 48 -5.18 -18.17 -7.06
CA GLN A 48 -4.35 -17.62 -8.12
C GLN A 48 -3.78 -16.27 -7.67
N LEU A 49 -2.47 -16.10 -7.82
CA LEU A 49 -1.75 -14.86 -7.54
C LEU A 49 -1.39 -14.23 -8.87
N MET A 50 -1.94 -13.05 -9.13
CA MET A 50 -1.72 -12.31 -10.36
C MET A 50 -0.73 -11.18 -10.10
N ILE A 51 0.30 -11.09 -10.94
CA ILE A 51 1.19 -9.93 -11.01
C ILE A 51 0.87 -9.18 -12.27
N TYR A 52 0.62 -7.88 -12.12
CA TYR A 52 0.43 -6.99 -13.25
C TYR A 52 1.57 -5.97 -13.32
N GLY A 53 1.91 -5.57 -14.53
CA GLY A 53 2.96 -4.59 -14.77
C GLY A 53 2.58 -3.58 -15.84
N ARG A 54 3.23 -2.42 -15.77
CA ARG A 54 3.26 -1.44 -16.85
C ARG A 54 4.57 -0.66 -16.85
N ARG A 55 4.93 -0.08 -17.99
CA ARG A 55 5.99 0.92 -18.07
C ARG A 55 5.43 2.32 -17.91
N HIS A 56 6.24 3.26 -17.43
CA HIS A 56 5.86 4.67 -17.31
C HIS A 56 5.50 5.30 -18.67
N SER A 57 6.16 4.87 -19.75
CA SER A 57 5.82 5.25 -21.13
C SER A 57 4.37 4.93 -21.49
N ASP A 58 3.79 3.92 -20.84
CA ASP A 58 2.44 3.41 -21.04
C ASP A 58 1.49 3.80 -19.89
N SER A 59 1.77 4.89 -19.18
CA SER A 59 0.98 5.34 -18.01
C SER A 59 -0.53 5.52 -18.26
N ARG A 60 -0.94 5.66 -19.53
CA ARG A 60 -2.36 5.73 -19.95
C ARG A 60 -3.00 4.37 -20.24
N LYS A 61 -2.22 3.31 -20.35
CA LYS A 61 -2.71 1.95 -20.56
C LYS A 61 -3.05 1.29 -19.23
N ALA A 62 -3.96 0.32 -19.30
CA ALA A 62 -4.22 -0.57 -18.19
C ALA A 62 -2.98 -1.42 -17.88
N PHE A 63 -2.89 -1.89 -16.64
CA PHE A 63 -1.89 -2.87 -16.27
C PHE A 63 -2.18 -4.20 -17.00
N GLU A 64 -1.12 -4.86 -17.48
CA GLU A 64 -1.22 -6.17 -18.12
C GLU A 64 -0.77 -7.26 -17.15
N ALA A 65 -1.40 -8.43 -17.18
CA ALA A 65 -0.95 -9.58 -16.40
C ALA A 65 0.37 -10.09 -16.99
N ILE A 66 1.43 -10.07 -16.19
CA ILE A 66 2.79 -10.45 -16.61
C ILE A 66 3.25 -11.78 -16.00
N ALA A 67 2.62 -12.20 -14.90
CA ALA A 67 2.86 -13.49 -14.29
C ALA A 67 1.63 -13.95 -13.48
N GLU A 68 1.45 -15.26 -13.44
CA GLU A 68 0.41 -15.93 -12.67
C GLU A 68 1.05 -17.08 -11.88
N PHE A 69 0.65 -17.22 -10.61
CA PHE A 69 1.10 -18.31 -9.74
C PHE A 69 -0.09 -18.98 -9.07
N SER A 70 -0.02 -20.29 -8.95
CA SER A 70 -0.96 -21.07 -8.15
C SER A 70 -0.41 -21.30 -6.74
N LEU A 71 -1.20 -20.94 -5.73
CA LEU A 71 -0.87 -21.12 -4.31
C LEU A 71 -1.91 -22.01 -3.63
N ILE A 72 -1.50 -23.18 -3.14
CA ILE A 72 -2.36 -24.06 -2.33
C ILE A 72 -2.18 -23.71 -0.85
N VAL A 73 -3.22 -23.16 -0.23
CA VAL A 73 -3.24 -22.77 1.19
C VAL A 73 -3.92 -23.87 2.00
N THR A 74 -3.16 -24.58 2.83
CA THR A 74 -3.68 -25.66 3.68
C THR A 74 -4.05 -25.20 5.09
N LYS A 75 -3.51 -24.07 5.56
CA LYS A 75 -3.77 -23.52 6.89
C LYS A 75 -3.61 -22.00 6.91
N ILE A 76 -4.53 -21.31 7.59
CA ILE A 76 -4.43 -19.87 7.87
C ILE A 76 -4.31 -19.69 9.38
N ARG A 77 -3.25 -19.00 9.83
CA ARG A 77 -3.04 -18.71 11.26
C ARG A 77 -3.92 -17.55 11.72
N LYS A 78 -3.82 -16.42 11.01
CA LYS A 78 -4.58 -15.21 11.29
C LYS A 78 -4.79 -14.48 9.97
N PRO A 79 -6.04 -14.38 9.47
CA PRO A 79 -6.32 -13.57 8.30
C PRO A 79 -5.92 -12.11 8.56
N ILE A 80 -5.26 -11.51 7.60
CA ILE A 80 -4.98 -10.07 7.58
C ILE A 80 -5.45 -9.52 6.24
N ILE A 81 -5.85 -8.26 6.23
CA ILE A 81 -5.97 -7.47 5.00
C ILE A 81 -4.90 -6.40 5.05
N PHE A 82 -4.43 -5.96 3.88
CA PHE A 82 -3.56 -4.81 3.70
C PHE A 82 -4.38 -3.51 3.67
N PRO A 83 -3.75 -2.35 3.89
CA PRO A 83 -4.41 -1.08 3.58
C PRO A 83 -4.65 -0.94 2.08
N ILE A 84 -5.61 -0.09 1.73
CA ILE A 84 -5.83 0.31 0.34
C ILE A 84 -4.70 1.25 -0.06
N THR A 85 -4.05 0.99 -1.19
CA THR A 85 -3.07 1.90 -1.78
C THR A 85 -3.65 2.52 -3.05
N TYR A 86 -3.46 3.83 -3.21
CA TYR A 86 -3.88 4.54 -4.42
C TYR A 86 -2.77 4.53 -5.47
N GLN A 87 -3.11 4.89 -6.72
CA GLN A 87 -2.15 4.90 -7.84
C GLN A 87 -0.86 5.66 -7.50
N LYS A 88 -0.96 6.80 -6.79
CA LYS A 88 0.20 7.60 -6.42
C LYS A 88 1.21 6.81 -5.59
N PHE A 89 0.77 5.93 -4.69
CA PHE A 89 1.64 5.08 -3.89
C PHE A 89 2.59 4.23 -4.75
N ALA A 90 2.07 3.63 -5.83
CA ALA A 90 2.88 2.83 -6.74
C ALA A 90 3.79 3.70 -7.63
N THR A 91 3.25 4.79 -8.19
CA THR A 91 4.02 5.66 -9.11
C THR A 91 5.16 6.39 -8.41
N THR A 92 5.02 6.70 -7.12
CA THR A 92 6.07 7.29 -6.29
C THR A 92 6.85 6.26 -5.48
N LYS A 93 6.69 4.96 -5.77
CA LYS A 93 7.46 3.88 -5.14
C LYS A 93 7.43 3.95 -3.60
N CYS A 94 6.27 4.21 -3.02
CA CYS A 94 6.11 4.23 -1.58
C CYS A 94 6.27 2.82 -0.96
N ARG A 95 6.50 2.78 0.36
CA ARG A 95 6.63 1.54 1.14
C ARG A 95 6.02 1.70 2.52
N ILE A 96 5.32 0.69 3.00
CA ILE A 96 4.78 0.64 4.37
C ILE A 96 5.67 -0.28 5.21
N TYR A 97 6.19 0.24 6.32
CA TYR A 97 6.83 -0.57 7.36
C TYR A 97 5.80 -0.98 8.42
N GLU A 98 5.04 -0.01 8.95
CA GLU A 98 3.96 -0.27 9.90
C GLU A 98 2.94 0.88 9.93
N PRO A 99 1.66 0.58 10.24
CA PRO A 99 1.08 -0.76 10.34
C PRO A 99 0.85 -1.38 8.94
N LEU A 100 1.23 -2.65 8.77
CA LEU A 100 0.97 -3.36 7.50
C LEU A 100 -0.46 -3.92 7.42
N LYS A 101 -1.12 -4.09 8.57
CA LYS A 101 -2.52 -4.51 8.64
C LYS A 101 -3.44 -3.33 8.31
N GLY A 102 -4.29 -3.50 7.30
CA GLY A 102 -5.25 -2.49 6.82
C GLY A 102 -6.43 -2.18 7.74
N THR A 103 -6.54 -2.88 8.87
CA THR A 103 -7.54 -2.59 9.91
C THR A 103 -6.85 -2.19 11.20
N LEU A 104 -7.18 -0.99 11.67
CA LEU A 104 -6.69 -0.38 12.90
C LEU A 104 -7.73 -0.51 14.01
N LYS A 105 -7.27 -0.54 15.26
CA LYS A 105 -8.15 -0.59 16.44
C LYS A 105 -8.56 0.83 16.84
N LYS A 106 -9.86 1.09 16.93
CA LYS A 106 -10.40 2.38 17.40
C LYS A 106 -9.76 2.83 18.72
N GLY A 107 -9.36 4.10 18.78
CA GLY A 107 -8.79 4.74 19.98
C GLY A 107 -7.39 4.29 20.37
N ALA A 108 -6.77 3.37 19.63
CA ALA A 108 -5.39 2.97 19.88
C ALA A 108 -4.42 4.08 19.45
N ILE A 109 -3.31 4.19 20.15
CA ILE A 109 -2.13 4.94 19.68
C ILE A 109 -1.21 3.92 19.02
N ILE A 110 -0.89 4.12 17.75
CA ILE A 110 -0.06 3.19 16.98
C ILE A 110 1.08 3.91 16.28
N PRO A 111 2.24 3.26 16.11
CA PRO A 111 3.29 3.77 15.28
C PRO A 111 2.88 3.69 13.80
N PHE A 112 3.14 4.77 13.08
CA PHE A 112 3.08 4.88 11.63
C PHE A 112 4.48 5.10 11.10
N HIS A 113 4.90 4.25 10.17
CA HIS A 113 6.22 4.31 9.54
C HIS A 113 6.13 3.88 8.08
N CYS A 114 6.42 4.81 7.17
CA CYS A 114 6.43 4.55 5.73
C CYS A 114 7.46 5.41 4.99
N VAL A 115 7.82 4.95 3.78
CA VAL A 115 8.64 5.67 2.82
C VAL A 115 7.71 6.36 1.81
N VAL A 116 7.85 7.67 1.67
CA VAL A 116 7.10 8.56 0.79
C VAL A 116 8.11 9.48 0.08
N PRO A 117 8.84 8.98 -0.93
CA PRO A 117 10.01 9.66 -1.45
C PRO A 117 9.64 10.85 -2.33
N GLY A 118 10.35 11.96 -2.14
CA GLY A 118 10.21 13.18 -2.94
C GLY A 118 8.95 13.99 -2.64
N ALA A 119 8.20 13.66 -1.58
CA ALA A 119 7.11 14.49 -1.12
C ALA A 119 7.66 15.75 -0.45
N THR A 120 7.06 16.90 -0.75
CA THR A 120 7.37 18.18 -0.08
C THR A 120 6.65 18.27 1.25
N GLU A 121 5.51 17.60 1.39
CA GLU A 121 4.75 17.50 2.62
C GLU A 121 3.97 16.19 2.66
N VAL A 122 3.83 15.62 3.86
CA VAL A 122 3.02 14.43 4.11
C VAL A 122 1.99 14.77 5.17
N GLY A 123 0.72 14.51 4.86
CA GLY A 123 -0.41 14.79 5.72
C GLY A 123 -1.15 13.52 6.11
N LEU A 124 -1.81 13.55 7.27
CA LEU A 124 -2.66 12.47 7.75
C LEU A 124 -4.07 13.00 7.97
N GLN A 125 -5.05 12.23 7.55
CA GLN A 125 -6.44 12.43 7.95
C GLN A 125 -6.89 11.29 8.85
N VAL A 126 -7.63 11.65 9.90
CA VAL A 126 -8.35 10.72 10.77
C VAL A 126 -9.82 11.10 10.74
N ASP A 127 -10.69 10.18 10.34
CA ASP A 127 -12.13 10.43 10.15
C ASP A 127 -12.39 11.67 9.27
N SER A 128 -11.66 11.77 8.15
CA SER A 128 -11.70 12.91 7.20
C SER A 128 -11.27 14.27 7.78
N LYS A 129 -10.60 14.30 8.94
CA LYS A 129 -10.04 15.52 9.54
C LYS A 129 -8.52 15.48 9.49
N TRP A 130 -7.92 16.55 8.97
CA TRP A 130 -6.47 16.72 9.01
C TRP A 130 -5.97 16.76 10.45
N VAL A 131 -4.94 15.96 10.71
CA VAL A 131 -4.20 15.99 11.97
C VAL A 131 -2.81 16.56 11.70
N GLY A 132 -2.29 17.34 12.64
CA GLY A 132 -0.93 17.89 12.54
C GLY A 132 0.07 16.73 12.53
N VAL A 133 0.82 16.59 11.45
CA VAL A 133 1.84 15.56 11.30
C VAL A 133 3.19 16.13 11.72
N LYS A 134 3.88 15.41 12.60
CA LYS A 134 5.31 15.61 12.89
C LYS A 134 6.06 14.37 12.41
N GLY A 135 7.36 14.51 12.17
CA GLY A 135 8.22 13.35 11.89
C GLY A 135 8.22 12.87 10.43
N TYR A 136 7.86 13.73 9.48
CA TYR A 136 8.24 13.54 8.08
C TYR A 136 9.59 14.23 7.81
N GLU A 137 10.57 13.45 7.37
CA GLU A 137 11.86 13.90 6.87
C GLU A 137 12.16 13.04 5.63
N ASP A 138 12.12 13.66 4.43
CA ASP A 138 12.20 12.93 3.16
C ASP A 138 13.33 11.87 3.17
N PRO A 139 13.02 10.59 2.87
CA PRO A 139 11.74 10.07 2.37
C PRO A 139 10.86 9.43 3.45
N ILE A 140 11.14 9.59 4.74
CA ILE A 140 10.53 8.82 5.82
C ILE A 140 9.46 9.63 6.55
N LEU A 141 8.26 9.08 6.65
CA LEU A 141 7.29 9.47 7.67
C LEU A 141 7.41 8.50 8.85
N LYS A 142 7.64 9.02 10.05
CA LYS A 142 7.57 8.26 11.30
C LYS A 142 6.88 9.07 12.40
N THR A 143 5.71 8.61 12.85
CA THR A 143 4.92 9.28 13.88
C THR A 143 4.03 8.30 14.62
N ASP A 144 3.67 8.61 15.86
CA ASP A 144 2.55 7.95 16.53
C ASP A 144 1.24 8.64 16.14
N LEU A 145 0.18 7.84 16.01
CA LEU A 145 -1.14 8.32 15.62
C LEU A 145 -2.23 7.73 16.52
N THR A 146 -3.10 8.60 17.03
CA THR A 146 -4.34 8.17 17.69
C THR A 146 -5.40 7.85 16.64
N VAL A 147 -5.84 6.59 16.61
CA VAL A 147 -6.81 6.09 15.63
C VAL A 147 -8.21 6.60 15.98
N GLY A 148 -8.88 7.17 14.98
CA GLY A 148 -10.27 7.61 15.04
C GLY A 148 -11.28 6.46 15.05
N SER A 149 -12.40 6.65 14.37
CA SER A 149 -13.55 5.74 14.41
C SER A 149 -13.94 5.13 13.06
N LYS A 150 -13.48 5.70 11.94
CA LYS A 150 -13.86 5.31 10.58
C LYS A 150 -12.66 4.88 9.75
N ASP A 151 -11.72 5.80 9.54
CA ASP A 151 -10.58 5.59 8.66
C ASP A 151 -9.38 6.48 9.04
N VAL A 152 -8.23 6.05 8.55
CA VAL A 152 -6.99 6.84 8.55
C VAL A 152 -6.48 6.85 7.12
N THR A 153 -6.18 8.04 6.58
CA THR A 153 -5.63 8.17 5.23
C THR A 153 -4.34 8.98 5.24
N VAL A 154 -3.30 8.44 4.60
CA VAL A 154 -2.02 9.11 4.36
C VAL A 154 -2.10 9.81 3.01
N TYR A 155 -1.73 11.08 3.01
CA TYR A 155 -1.66 11.92 1.83
C TYR A 155 -0.25 12.48 1.67
N ALA A 156 0.13 12.81 0.44
CA ALA A 156 1.36 13.53 0.18
C ALA A 156 1.18 14.60 -0.90
N ARG A 157 1.98 15.64 -0.77
CA ARG A 157 2.10 16.73 -1.72
C ARG A 157 3.47 16.66 -2.37
N TYR A 158 3.53 16.92 -3.67
CA TYR A 158 4.74 16.79 -4.46
C TYR A 158 4.99 18.09 -5.24
N GLY A 159 6.25 18.53 -5.29
CA GLY A 159 6.65 19.74 -5.99
C GLY A 159 5.90 20.99 -5.53
N GLN A 160 5.52 21.84 -6.47
CA GLN A 160 4.76 23.08 -6.24
C GLN A 160 3.24 22.88 -6.31
N ASN A 161 2.76 21.63 -6.32
CA ASN A 161 1.32 21.38 -6.36
C ASN A 161 0.66 21.86 -5.05
N THR A 162 -0.55 22.40 -5.16
CA THR A 162 -1.39 22.75 -4.02
C THR A 162 -2.14 21.55 -3.48
N ASP A 163 -2.39 20.55 -4.33
CA ASP A 163 -3.25 19.43 -4.01
C ASP A 163 -2.49 18.27 -3.36
N TYR A 164 -3.20 17.55 -2.50
CA TYR A 164 -2.73 16.34 -1.85
C TYR A 164 -3.19 15.10 -2.62
N ASP A 165 -2.25 14.22 -2.93
CA ASP A 165 -2.54 12.89 -3.46
C ASP A 165 -2.77 11.91 -2.30
N GLY A 166 -3.86 11.15 -2.35
CA GLY A 166 -4.04 10.01 -1.43
C GLY A 166 -3.00 8.92 -1.73
N LEU A 167 -2.41 8.35 -0.68
CA LEU A 167 -1.42 7.28 -0.80
C LEU A 167 -1.93 5.97 -0.23
N ILE A 168 -2.36 5.97 1.03
CA ILE A 168 -2.68 4.77 1.79
C ILE A 168 -3.95 5.06 2.61
N ARG A 169 -4.92 4.15 2.60
CA ARG A 169 -6.12 4.22 3.44
C ARG A 169 -6.30 2.96 4.27
N TYR A 170 -6.53 3.18 5.55
CA TYR A 170 -6.83 2.14 6.54
C TYR A 170 -8.28 2.23 6.98
N SER A 171 -8.86 1.05 7.23
CA SER A 171 -10.16 0.92 7.91
C SER A 171 -9.99 0.90 9.42
N VAL A 172 -10.98 1.37 10.16
CA VAL A 172 -11.03 1.24 11.63
C VAL A 172 -12.10 0.23 12.04
N LYS A 173 -11.78 -0.61 13.03
CA LYS A 173 -12.74 -1.51 13.71
C LYS A 173 -12.61 -1.40 15.23
#